data_AF-A0A850BR04-F1
#
_entry.id   AF-A0A850BR04-F1
#
_cell.length_a   1.000
_cell.length_b   1.000
_cell.length_c   1.000
_cell.angle_alpha   90.00
_cell.angle_beta   90.00
_cell.angle_gamma   90.00
#
_symmetry.space_group_name_H-M   'P 1'
#
loop_
_entity.id
_entity.type
_entity.pdbx_description
1 polymer ?
#
loop_
_entity_poly.entity_id
_entity_poly.type
_entity_poly.pdbx_seq_one_letter_code
_entity_poly.pdbx_strand_id
1 'polypeptide(L)'
;MSREFDHPPSTLPGEELPGPVAIAVGSELANLRGHVGRLVAPGFEPPPRLVVAVEPEKMGALASSLLLIEEIRPVLKAGCPRAPRLLGVLWLGEACAVEIVGVPADEAFSPTWPLVLGGSSIVIDACASENGALRAACEAVELTQMSAERLLGEHLDVTSPPQIAQLMRAAIASVAQIAE
;
A
#
# COMPACT_ATOMS: atom_id res chain seq x y z
N MET A 1 -19.83 36.09 50.35
CA MET A 1 -18.95 36.62 49.28
C MET A 1 -18.75 35.51 48.28
N SER A 2 -19.59 35.52 47.25
CA SER A 2 -19.62 34.58 46.14
C SER A 2 -18.41 34.76 45.23
N ARG A 3 -17.81 33.65 44.79
CA ARG A 3 -17.12 33.56 43.49
C ARG A 3 -17.41 32.18 42.91
N GLU A 4 -18.55 32.08 42.24
CA GLU A 4 -18.80 31.07 41.20
C GLU A 4 -17.74 31.27 40.12
N PHE A 5 -16.86 30.28 39.95
CA PHE A 5 -16.06 30.13 38.74
C PHE A 5 -16.86 29.24 37.80
N ASP A 6 -17.63 29.89 36.94
CA ASP A 6 -18.24 29.29 35.76
C ASP A 6 -17.10 28.98 34.76
N HIS A 7 -16.71 27.71 34.68
CA HIS A 7 -15.86 27.21 33.61
C HIS A 7 -16.78 26.60 32.54
N PRO A 8 -16.82 27.13 31.32
CA PRO A 8 -17.49 26.43 30.24
C PRO A 8 -16.71 25.15 29.91
N PRO A 9 -17.37 24.03 29.62
CA PRO A 9 -16.69 22.87 29.08
C PRO A 9 -16.17 23.25 27.69
N SER A 10 -14.85 23.34 27.54
CA SER A 10 -14.20 23.37 26.24
C SER A 10 -14.52 22.06 25.52
N THR A 11 -15.55 22.08 24.69
CA THR A 11 -15.79 21.06 23.68
C THR A 11 -14.61 21.15 22.71
N LEU A 12 -13.64 20.24 22.87
CA LEU A 12 -12.70 19.96 21.80
C LEU A 12 -13.53 19.62 20.56
N PRO A 13 -13.27 20.23 19.38
CA PRO A 13 -13.88 19.76 18.15
C PRO A 13 -13.55 18.28 18.05
N GLY A 14 -14.57 17.44 17.91
CA GLY A 14 -14.41 16.03 17.65
C GLY A 14 -13.53 15.90 16.42
N GLU A 15 -12.27 15.56 16.65
CA GLU A 15 -11.40 14.98 15.64
C GLU A 15 -12.09 13.67 15.29
N GLU A 16 -13.01 13.72 14.31
CA GLU A 16 -13.56 12.52 13.68
C GLU A 16 -12.33 11.76 13.18
N LEU A 17 -11.90 10.79 13.97
CA LEU A 17 -10.93 9.79 13.54
C LEU A 17 -11.45 9.31 12.18
N PRO A 18 -10.63 9.42 11.11
CA PRO A 18 -11.08 9.00 9.79
C PRO A 18 -11.61 7.58 9.90
N GLY A 19 -12.90 7.41 9.60
CA GLY A 19 -13.55 6.11 9.64
C GLY A 19 -12.82 5.12 8.74
N PRO A 20 -13.02 3.81 8.96
CA PRO A 20 -12.43 2.80 8.10
C PRO A 20 -12.78 3.08 6.64
N VAL A 21 -11.77 3.03 5.78
CA VAL A 21 -11.92 3.27 4.34
C VAL A 21 -12.04 1.93 3.64
N ALA A 22 -13.15 1.72 2.93
CA ALA A 22 -13.30 0.54 2.09
C ALA A 22 -12.48 0.69 0.81
N ILE A 23 -11.78 -0.38 0.43
CA ILE A 23 -11.02 -0.40 -0.82
C ILE A 23 -11.91 -0.41 -2.05
N ALA A 24 -13.15 -0.93 -1.98
CA ALA A 24 -14.11 -0.94 -3.08
C ALA A 24 -15.49 -1.34 -2.56
N VAL A 25 -16.54 -0.98 -3.29
CA VAL A 25 -17.92 -1.38 -2.95
C VAL A 25 -18.64 -2.05 -4.11
N GLY A 26 -19.51 -3.02 -3.80
CA GLY A 26 -20.42 -3.64 -4.78
C GLY A 26 -19.71 -4.25 -6.00
N SER A 27 -20.03 -3.77 -7.19
CA SER A 27 -19.50 -4.27 -8.47
C SER A 27 -18.00 -4.00 -8.65
N GLU A 28 -17.47 -2.94 -8.05
CA GLU A 28 -16.05 -2.61 -8.10
C GLU A 28 -15.20 -3.70 -7.42
N LEU A 29 -15.69 -4.21 -6.28
CA LEU A 29 -15.03 -5.30 -5.56
C LEU A 29 -15.01 -6.59 -6.40
N ALA A 30 -16.09 -6.88 -7.13
CA ALA A 30 -16.14 -8.05 -8.02
C ALA A 30 -15.13 -7.93 -9.18
N ASN A 31 -14.97 -6.73 -9.76
CA ASN A 31 -13.97 -6.48 -10.80
C ASN A 31 -12.55 -6.65 -10.26
N LEU A 32 -12.24 -6.08 -9.09
CA LEU A 32 -10.92 -6.24 -8.46
C LEU A 32 -10.58 -7.70 -8.18
N ARG A 33 -11.55 -8.50 -7.72
CA ARG A 33 -11.36 -9.95 -7.55
C ARG A 33 -11.03 -10.65 -8.86
N GLY A 34 -11.70 -10.28 -9.95
CA GLY A 34 -11.41 -10.79 -11.29
C GLY A 34 -10.03 -10.38 -11.80
N HIS A 35 -9.53 -9.21 -11.40
CA HIS A 35 -8.16 -8.77 -11.69
C HIS A 35 -7.14 -9.57 -10.88
N VAL A 36 -7.32 -9.72 -9.57
CA VAL A 36 -6.39 -10.46 -8.71
C VAL A 36 -6.34 -11.96 -9.08
N GLY A 37 -7.46 -12.57 -9.45
CA GLY A 37 -7.48 -13.95 -9.93
C GLY A 37 -6.59 -14.19 -11.17
N ARG A 38 -6.34 -13.15 -11.97
CA ARG A 38 -5.42 -13.19 -13.12
C ARG A 38 -3.95 -12.97 -12.75
N LEU A 39 -3.68 -12.43 -11.57
CA LEU A 39 -2.31 -12.22 -11.06
C LEU A 39 -1.65 -13.50 -10.56
N VAL A 40 -2.46 -14.52 -10.23
CA VAL A 40 -1.97 -15.81 -9.77
C VAL A 40 -1.56 -16.64 -10.99
N ALA A 41 -0.26 -16.84 -11.18
CA ALA A 41 0.24 -17.75 -12.21
C ALA A 41 -0.27 -19.19 -11.95
N PRO A 42 -0.69 -19.94 -12.99
CA PRO A 42 -1.12 -21.32 -12.83
C PRO A 42 -0.02 -22.18 -12.16
N GLY A 43 -0.32 -22.75 -10.99
CA GLY A 43 0.62 -23.60 -10.25
C GLY A 43 1.44 -22.90 -9.14
N PHE A 44 1.21 -21.61 -8.88
CA PHE A 44 1.74 -20.90 -7.72
C PHE A 44 0.66 -20.69 -6.66
N GLU A 45 0.88 -21.21 -5.45
CA GLU A 45 -0.04 -21.09 -4.30
C GLU A 45 0.07 -19.79 -3.45
N PRO A 46 1.15 -18.97 -3.46
CA PRO A 46 1.17 -17.78 -2.62
C PRO A 46 0.29 -16.67 -3.20
N PRO A 47 -0.30 -15.81 -2.35
CA PRO A 47 -0.98 -14.61 -2.81
C PRO A 47 -0.05 -13.74 -3.67
N PRO A 48 -0.56 -13.08 -4.72
CA PRO A 48 0.22 -12.11 -5.48
C PRO A 48 0.72 -10.99 -4.56
N ARG A 49 1.94 -10.54 -4.80
CA ARG A 49 2.61 -9.49 -4.00
C ARG A 49 2.63 -8.16 -4.77
N LEU A 50 2.08 -7.12 -4.17
CA LEU A 50 2.25 -5.73 -4.60
C LEU A 50 3.34 -5.09 -3.74
N VAL A 51 4.36 -4.52 -4.37
CA VAL A 51 5.42 -3.79 -3.67
C VAL A 51 5.13 -2.31 -3.75
N VAL A 52 5.22 -1.61 -2.62
CA VAL A 52 5.16 -0.15 -2.54
C VAL A 52 6.51 0.36 -2.08
N ALA A 53 7.22 1.03 -2.97
CA ALA A 53 8.48 1.69 -2.68
C ALA A 53 8.22 3.11 -2.20
N VAL A 54 8.70 3.46 -1.01
CA VAL A 54 8.54 4.80 -0.40
C VAL A 54 9.84 5.24 0.25
N GLU A 55 9.96 6.54 0.51
CA GLU A 55 11.07 7.05 1.30
C GLU A 55 11.08 6.39 2.70
N PRO A 56 12.25 6.05 3.28
CA PRO A 56 12.33 5.34 4.55
C PRO A 56 11.54 6.01 5.69
N GLU A 57 11.46 7.34 5.68
CA GLU A 57 10.73 8.15 6.66
C GLU A 57 9.20 8.00 6.53
N LYS A 58 8.72 7.76 5.31
CA LYS A 58 7.30 7.61 4.99
C LYS A 58 6.77 6.20 5.21
N MET A 59 7.64 5.22 5.38
CA MET A 59 7.28 3.82 5.59
C MET A 59 6.36 3.60 6.80
N GLY A 60 6.55 4.36 7.88
CA GLY A 60 5.68 4.30 9.05
C GLY A 60 4.28 4.84 8.75
N ALA A 61 4.19 5.96 8.03
CA ALA A 61 2.92 6.57 7.64
C ALA A 61 2.13 5.66 6.69
N LEU A 62 2.79 5.11 5.67
CA LEU A 62 2.18 4.12 4.76
C LEU A 62 1.58 2.93 5.53
N ALA A 63 2.36 2.37 6.46
CA ALA A 63 1.90 1.26 7.29
C ALA A 63 0.66 1.64 8.11
N SER A 64 0.67 2.82 8.76
CA SER A 64 -0.46 3.33 9.53
C SER A 64 -1.70 3.56 8.67
N SER A 65 -1.57 4.14 7.48
CA SER A 65 -2.71 4.40 6.60
C SER A 65 -3.30 3.12 6.02
N LEU A 66 -2.49 2.08 5.79
CA LEU A 66 -2.99 0.74 5.45
C LEU A 66 -3.85 0.14 6.57
N LEU A 67 -3.55 0.39 7.85
CA LEU A 67 -4.37 -0.11 8.97
C LEU A 67 -5.78 0.48 9.00
N LEU A 68 -5.99 1.60 8.33
CA LEU A 68 -7.28 2.27 8.25
C LEU A 68 -8.13 1.78 7.07
N ILE A 69 -7.61 0.87 6.24
CA ILE A 69 -8.35 0.24 5.16
C ILE A 69 -9.03 -1.03 5.68
N GLU A 70 -10.35 -1.16 5.49
CA GLU A 70 -11.18 -2.20 6.09
C GLU A 70 -10.75 -3.63 5.70
N GLU A 71 -10.32 -3.80 4.46
CA GLU A 71 -9.92 -5.07 3.87
C GLU A 71 -8.48 -5.48 4.22
N ILE A 72 -7.70 -4.59 4.85
CA ILE A 72 -6.33 -4.90 5.25
C ILE A 72 -6.35 -5.74 6.54
N ARG A 73 -5.55 -6.80 6.52
CA ARG A 73 -5.16 -7.56 7.70
C ARG A 73 -3.67 -7.32 7.95
N PRO A 74 -3.31 -6.61 9.03
CA PRO A 74 -1.92 -6.29 9.28
C PRO A 74 -1.11 -7.52 9.63
N VAL A 75 0.14 -7.54 9.16
CA VAL A 75 1.13 -8.54 9.58
C VAL A 75 2.05 -7.89 10.59
N LEU A 76 1.72 -8.08 11.88
CA LEU A 76 2.52 -7.58 12.99
C LEU A 76 3.75 -8.47 13.19
N LYS A 77 4.73 -8.36 12.29
CA LYS A 77 6.04 -8.98 12.51
C LYS A 77 6.99 -7.94 13.10
N ALA A 78 7.56 -8.24 14.27
CA ALA A 78 8.63 -7.41 14.83
C ALA A 78 9.78 -7.33 13.82
N GLY A 79 10.11 -6.12 13.39
CA GLY A 79 11.08 -5.89 12.33
C GLY A 79 11.57 -4.45 12.33
N CYS A 80 12.64 -4.19 11.58
CA CYS A 80 13.16 -2.84 11.44
C CYS A 80 12.14 -1.98 10.66
N PRO A 81 11.71 -0.83 11.20
CA PRO A 81 10.71 0.03 10.56
C PRO A 81 11.21 0.67 9.26
N ARG A 82 12.51 0.56 8.95
CA ARG A 82 13.12 1.08 7.72
C ARG A 82 13.59 -0.02 6.77
N ALA A 83 13.38 -1.30 7.08
CA ALA A 83 13.73 -2.39 6.19
C ALA A 83 12.52 -2.81 5.33
N PRO A 84 12.75 -3.46 4.18
CA PRO A 84 11.69 -4.12 3.44
C PRO A 84 10.87 -5.06 4.33
N ARG A 85 9.53 -4.96 4.28
CA ARG A 85 8.65 -5.81 5.10
C ARG A 85 7.26 -5.96 4.52
N LEU A 86 6.61 -7.06 4.85
CA LEU A 86 5.18 -7.25 4.64
C LEU A 86 4.41 -6.29 5.58
N LEU A 87 3.61 -5.40 5.00
CA LEU A 87 2.82 -4.41 5.72
C LEU A 87 1.44 -4.96 6.09
N GLY A 88 0.86 -5.76 5.20
CA GLY A 88 -0.44 -6.38 5.43
C GLY A 88 -0.86 -7.24 4.25
N VAL A 89 -1.98 -7.91 4.42
CA VAL A 89 -2.66 -8.67 3.37
C VAL A 89 -4.01 -8.02 3.11
N LEU A 90 -4.24 -7.64 1.87
CA LEU A 90 -5.50 -7.10 1.39
C LEU A 90 -6.44 -8.25 0.99
N TRP A 91 -7.59 -8.36 1.66
CA TRP A 91 -8.58 -9.39 1.41
C TRP A 91 -9.77 -8.86 0.61
N LEU A 92 -9.87 -9.28 -0.65
CA LEU A 92 -11.00 -8.96 -1.53
C LEU A 92 -12.05 -10.07 -1.44
N GLY A 93 -12.61 -10.28 -0.24
CA GLY A 93 -13.49 -11.40 0.08
C GLY A 93 -12.73 -12.66 0.55
N GLU A 94 -13.41 -13.81 0.58
CA GLU A 94 -12.92 -14.99 1.32
C GLU A 94 -11.74 -15.74 0.69
N ALA A 95 -11.58 -15.68 -0.64
CA ALA A 95 -10.61 -16.51 -1.37
C ALA A 95 -9.59 -15.69 -2.17
N CYS A 96 -9.61 -14.36 -2.04
CA CYS A 96 -8.83 -13.47 -2.86
C CYS A 96 -8.01 -12.55 -1.96
N ALA A 97 -6.71 -12.78 -1.93
CA ALA A 97 -5.77 -12.06 -1.09
C ALA A 97 -4.65 -11.47 -1.92
N VAL A 98 -4.12 -10.33 -1.51
CA VAL A 98 -2.94 -9.68 -2.09
C VAL A 98 -2.02 -9.25 -0.96
N GLU A 99 -0.76 -9.65 -1.02
CA GLU A 99 0.25 -9.22 -0.06
C GLU A 99 0.77 -7.83 -0.41
N ILE A 100 0.83 -6.92 0.57
CA ILE A 100 1.37 -5.58 0.40
C ILE A 100 2.71 -5.49 1.09
N VAL A 101 3.77 -5.33 0.31
CA VAL A 101 5.15 -5.27 0.79
C VAL A 101 5.66 -3.84 0.67
N GLY A 102 6.11 -3.26 1.78
CA GLY A 102 6.79 -1.96 1.79
C GLY A 102 8.27 -2.15 1.56
N VAL A 103 8.85 -1.38 0.63
CA VAL A 103 10.29 -1.33 0.38
C VAL A 103 10.81 0.10 0.55
N PRO A 104 11.88 0.32 1.34
CA PRO A 104 12.55 1.63 1.37
C PRO A 104 13.23 1.88 0.02
N ALA A 105 12.89 2.99 -0.62
CA ALA A 105 13.53 3.47 -1.84
C ALA A 105 14.82 4.24 -1.51
N ASP A 106 15.72 3.60 -0.77
CA ASP A 106 17.02 4.11 -0.38
C ASP A 106 18.08 3.10 -0.85
N GLU A 107 19.09 3.58 -1.58
CA GLU A 107 20.15 2.75 -2.16
C GLU A 107 20.92 1.93 -1.13
N ALA A 108 20.92 2.33 0.15
CA ALA A 108 21.47 1.53 1.25
C ALA A 108 20.81 0.15 1.37
N PHE A 109 19.58 0.01 0.89
CA PHE A 109 18.82 -1.24 0.85
C PHE A 109 18.88 -1.95 -0.50
N SER A 110 19.58 -1.39 -1.50
CA SER A 110 19.67 -1.98 -2.84
C SER A 110 20.11 -3.45 -2.89
N PRO A 111 21.01 -3.95 -2.03
CA PRO A 111 21.37 -5.37 -2.04
C PRO A 111 20.21 -6.30 -1.62
N THR A 112 19.19 -5.76 -0.95
CA THR A 112 18.04 -6.52 -0.45
C THR A 112 16.87 -6.56 -1.43
N TRP A 113 16.80 -5.61 -2.37
CA TRP A 113 15.67 -5.51 -3.30
C TRP A 113 15.46 -6.78 -4.11
N PRO A 114 16.46 -7.43 -4.74
CA PRO A 114 16.23 -8.65 -5.52
C PRO A 114 15.55 -9.78 -4.71
N LEU A 115 15.86 -9.87 -3.42
CA LEU A 115 15.28 -10.89 -2.52
C LEU A 115 13.80 -10.63 -2.21
N VAL A 116 13.40 -9.36 -2.16
CA VAL A 116 12.05 -8.94 -1.80
C VAL A 116 11.15 -8.84 -3.02
N LEU A 117 11.72 -8.35 -4.13
CA LEU A 117 11.04 -8.17 -5.40
C LEU A 117 10.67 -9.51 -6.05
N GLY A 118 11.49 -10.55 -5.88
CA GLY A 118 11.24 -11.87 -6.46
C GLY A 118 9.85 -12.42 -6.15
N GLY A 119 9.06 -12.68 -7.22
CA GLY A 119 7.68 -13.17 -7.13
C GLY A 119 6.63 -12.10 -6.85
N SER A 120 6.97 -10.82 -6.98
CA SER A 120 6.00 -9.72 -6.96
C SER A 120 5.33 -9.57 -8.32
N SER A 121 4.12 -9.01 -8.33
CA SER A 121 3.37 -8.76 -9.56
C SER A 121 3.66 -7.37 -10.13
N ILE A 122 4.01 -6.39 -9.28
CA ILE A 122 4.36 -5.02 -9.65
C ILE A 122 5.10 -4.32 -8.52
N VAL A 123 5.91 -3.32 -8.89
CA VAL A 123 6.49 -2.33 -7.96
C VAL A 123 5.86 -0.97 -8.22
N ILE A 124 5.29 -0.37 -7.17
CA ILE A 124 4.74 0.98 -7.19
C ILE A 124 5.79 1.90 -6.59
N ASP A 125 6.34 2.82 -7.40
CA ASP A 125 7.24 3.86 -6.95
C ASP A 125 6.43 5.05 -6.45
N ALA A 126 6.40 5.27 -5.14
CA ALA A 126 5.67 6.32 -4.46
C ALA A 126 6.62 7.41 -3.91
N CYS A 127 7.86 7.46 -4.39
CA CYS A 127 8.82 8.48 -4.00
C CYS A 127 8.65 9.76 -4.79
N ALA A 128 8.92 10.89 -4.14
CA ALA A 128 8.85 12.20 -4.79
C ALA A 128 9.96 12.43 -5.83
N SER A 129 10.98 11.57 -5.86
CA SER A 129 12.11 11.65 -6.78
C SER A 129 12.34 10.29 -7.43
N GLU A 130 12.70 10.30 -8.71
CA GLU A 130 12.98 9.07 -9.45
C GLU A 130 14.13 8.29 -8.79
N ASN A 131 13.90 7.01 -8.51
CA ASN A 131 14.91 6.12 -7.98
C ASN A 131 15.47 5.21 -9.10
N GLY A 132 16.54 5.68 -9.75
CA GLY A 132 17.19 4.96 -10.84
C GLY A 132 17.74 3.60 -10.46
N ALA A 133 18.21 3.44 -9.22
CA ALA A 133 18.72 2.17 -8.71
C ALA A 133 17.59 1.15 -8.50
N LEU A 134 16.44 1.59 -7.95
CA LEU A 134 15.26 0.75 -7.81
C LEU A 134 14.74 0.30 -9.18
N ARG A 135 14.72 1.20 -10.16
CA ARG A 135 14.36 0.86 -11.55
C ARG A 135 15.27 -0.21 -12.14
N ALA A 136 16.58 -0.05 -12.00
CA ALA A 136 17.55 -1.05 -12.46
C ALA A 136 17.34 -2.41 -11.75
N ALA A 137 16.97 -2.40 -10.47
CA ALA A 137 16.67 -3.62 -9.73
C ALA A 137 15.38 -4.30 -10.22
N CYS A 138 14.33 -3.54 -10.51
CA CYS A 138 13.09 -4.05 -11.11
C CYS A 138 13.35 -4.68 -12.49
N GLU A 139 14.13 -4.00 -13.34
CA GLU A 139 14.53 -4.51 -14.66
C GLU A 139 15.31 -5.83 -14.56
N ALA A 140 16.22 -5.95 -13.58
CA ALA A 140 17.02 -7.15 -13.37
C ALA A 140 16.20 -8.39 -12.98
N VAL A 141 14.98 -8.21 -12.45
CA VAL A 141 14.05 -9.29 -12.10
C VAL A 141 12.81 -9.31 -13.00
N GLU A 142 12.86 -8.61 -14.14
CA GLU A 142 11.78 -8.53 -15.13
C GLU A 142 10.44 -8.05 -14.55
N LEU A 143 10.47 -7.15 -13.56
CA LEU A 143 9.28 -6.59 -12.94
C LEU A 143 8.91 -5.22 -13.50
N THR A 144 7.61 -5.04 -13.70
CA THR A 144 7.04 -3.74 -14.04
C THR A 144 7.11 -2.80 -12.83
N GLN A 145 7.71 -1.63 -13.03
CA GLN A 145 7.63 -0.50 -12.10
C GLN A 145 6.65 0.56 -12.64
N MET A 146 5.77 1.06 -11.77
CA MET A 146 4.85 2.17 -12.09
C MET A 146 4.96 3.25 -11.02
N SER A 147 5.00 4.51 -11.43
CA SER A 147 4.92 5.64 -10.50
C SER A 147 3.51 5.78 -9.93
N ALA A 148 3.38 6.09 -8.63
CA ALA A 148 2.10 6.35 -7.98
C ALA A 148 1.33 7.49 -8.65
N GLU A 149 2.03 8.53 -9.11
CA GLU A 149 1.46 9.66 -9.85
C GLU A 149 0.78 9.23 -11.14
N ARG A 150 1.31 8.22 -11.82
CA ARG A 150 0.72 7.70 -13.06
C ARG A 150 -0.55 6.90 -12.79
N LEU A 151 -0.62 6.23 -11.64
CA LEU A 151 -1.79 5.45 -11.23
C LEU A 151 -2.92 6.33 -10.69
N LEU A 152 -2.58 7.38 -9.93
CA LEU A 152 -3.55 8.28 -9.31
C LEU A 152 -3.92 9.49 -10.17
N GLY A 153 -3.00 9.95 -11.03
CA GLY A 153 -3.11 11.21 -11.76
C GLY A 153 -2.71 12.44 -10.93
N GLU A 154 -2.30 12.25 -9.68
CA GLU A 154 -1.90 13.28 -8.72
C GLU A 154 -0.79 12.78 -7.78
N HIS A 155 -0.18 13.68 -7.00
CA HIS A 155 0.85 13.30 -6.03
C HIS A 155 0.25 12.48 -4.87
N LEU A 156 0.92 11.38 -4.54
CA LEU A 156 0.50 10.53 -3.45
C LEU A 156 0.83 11.15 -2.09
N ASP A 157 -0.21 11.34 -1.28
CA ASP A 157 -0.11 11.49 0.16
C ASP A 157 -0.24 10.13 0.84
N VAL A 158 0.89 9.57 1.27
CA VAL A 158 0.95 8.29 1.96
C VAL A 158 0.24 8.29 3.32
N THR A 159 -0.07 9.47 3.86
CA THR A 159 -0.81 9.61 5.11
C THR A 159 -2.32 9.49 4.90
N SER A 160 -2.81 9.62 3.67
CA SER A 160 -4.22 9.58 3.30
C SER A 160 -4.70 8.15 2.98
N PRO A 161 -5.48 7.50 3.85
CA PRO A 161 -6.00 6.15 3.58
C PRO A 161 -6.86 6.06 2.30
N PRO A 162 -7.72 7.05 1.95
CA PRO A 162 -8.43 7.06 0.67
C PRO A 162 -7.52 6.99 -0.55
N GLN A 163 -6.41 7.75 -0.55
CA GLN A 163 -5.46 7.71 -1.66
C GLN A 163 -4.71 6.38 -1.72
N ILE A 164 -4.34 5.80 -0.57
CA ILE A 164 -3.74 4.45 -0.54
C ILE A 164 -4.70 3.40 -1.07
N ALA A 165 -5.97 3.44 -0.68
CA ALA A 165 -7.00 2.54 -1.20
C ALA A 165 -7.16 2.69 -2.72
N GLN A 166 -7.22 3.92 -3.22
CA GLN A 166 -7.25 4.20 -4.66
C GLN A 166 -6.00 3.69 -5.39
N LEU A 167 -4.81 3.86 -4.79
CA LEU A 167 -3.55 3.38 -5.35
C LEU A 167 -3.56 1.87 -5.49
N MET A 168 -3.99 1.15 -4.45
CA MET A 168 -4.09 -0.32 -4.48
C MET A 168 -5.06 -0.78 -5.56
N ARG A 169 -6.23 -0.15 -5.69
CA ARG A 169 -7.19 -0.44 -6.76
C ARG A 169 -6.58 -0.25 -8.15
N ALA A 170 -5.96 0.91 -8.38
CA ALA A 170 -5.37 1.28 -9.66
C ALA A 170 -4.21 0.35 -10.04
N ALA A 171 -3.37 -0.02 -9.07
CA ALA A 171 -2.29 -0.97 -9.27
C ALA A 171 -2.82 -2.35 -9.67
N ILE A 172 -3.79 -2.89 -8.93
CA ILE A 172 -4.41 -4.20 -9.23
C ILE A 172 -5.02 -4.22 -10.64
N ALA A 173 -5.76 -3.16 -10.99
CA ALA A 173 -6.36 -3.03 -12.31
C ALA A 173 -5.30 -2.94 -13.42
N SER A 174 -4.20 -2.22 -13.19
CA SER A 174 -3.12 -2.05 -14.17
C SER A 174 -2.38 -3.34 -14.44
N VAL A 175 -2.05 -4.13 -13.42
CA VAL A 175 -1.33 -5.40 -13.62
C VAL A 175 -2.19 -6.40 -14.39
N ALA A 176 -3.49 -6.42 -14.15
CA ALA A 176 -4.39 -7.28 -14.88
C ALA A 176 -4.54 -6.92 -16.37
N GLN A 177 -4.25 -5.68 -16.77
CA GLN A 177 -4.17 -5.27 -18.19
C GLN A 177 -2.84 -5.66 -18.83
N ILE A 178 -1.77 -5.74 -18.06
CA ILE A 178 -0.44 -6.16 -18.54
C ILE A 178 -0.39 -7.68 -18.80
N ALA A 179 -1.22 -8.45 -18.08
CA ALA A 179 -1.32 -9.90 -18.23
C ALA A 179 -2.19 -10.36 -19.43
N GLU A 180 -2.73 -9.43 -20.23
CA GLU A 180 -3.52 -9.70 -21.45
C GLU A 180 -2.65 -9.67 -22.71
#